data_AF-A0A960MJ81-F1
#
_entry.id   AF-A0A960MJ81-F1
#
_cell.length_a   1.000
_cell.length_b   1.000
_cell.length_c   1.000
_cell.angle_alpha   90.00
_cell.angle_beta   90.00
_cell.angle_gamma   90.00
#
_symmetry.space_group_name_H-M   'P 1'
#
loop_
_entity.id
_entity.type
_entity.pdbx_description
1 polymer ?
#
loop_
_entity_poly.entity_id
_entity_poly.type
_entity_poly.pdbx_seq_one_letter_code
_entity_poly.pdbx_strand_id
1 'polypeptide(L)'
;MSDASNWDRFHRHLVRDEGLGFSLDISRMQFSETLFDDLGPEIARAWSDLRALEAGEIANPDEGRQVGHYWLRTPSIAPAADAEWIERVRLEINDFAAKIHRGEIVAPNGHSFRHVLLVGIGGSALGPQLVSDALRQPGAPIDLHFLDNTDPAGIDRVLADLGDGLAETLVIVTSKSGGTPETRNGMLETEAAFAKAGLDFPKQAVAITSPTRTEGPSPFRSVLYDRAVEAGWLAIFEMADWIGGRTS
;
A
#
# COMPACT_ATOMS: atom_id res chain seq x y z
N MET A 1 1.85 37.94 37.63
CA MET A 1 2.00 36.75 36.78
C MET A 1 1.01 36.94 35.65
N SER A 2 1.49 37.46 34.52
CA SER A 2 0.64 37.89 33.41
C SER A 2 -0.05 36.67 32.80
N ASP A 3 -1.37 36.73 32.68
CA ASP A 3 -2.12 35.98 31.68
C ASP A 3 -1.43 36.21 30.33
N ALA A 4 -0.56 35.30 29.90
CA ALA A 4 -0.31 35.15 28.48
C ALA A 4 -1.68 34.82 27.90
N SER A 5 -2.25 35.76 27.14
CA SER A 5 -3.59 35.56 26.62
C SER A 5 -3.59 34.27 25.80
N ASN A 6 -4.70 33.52 25.80
CA ASN A 6 -4.83 32.32 24.95
C ASN A 6 -4.48 32.62 23.48
N TRP A 7 -4.60 33.89 23.08
CA TRP A 7 -4.21 34.41 21.78
C TRP A 7 -2.69 34.45 21.57
N ASP A 8 -1.91 34.92 22.53
CA ASP A 8 -0.44 34.92 22.42
C ASP A 8 0.11 33.49 22.37
N ARG A 9 -0.49 32.59 23.17
CA ARG A 9 -0.14 31.17 23.17
C ARG A 9 -0.49 30.50 21.84
N PHE A 10 -1.64 30.83 21.26
CA PHE A 10 -2.02 30.41 19.91
C PHE A 10 -1.02 30.87 18.86
N HIS A 11 -0.68 32.16 18.83
CA HIS A 11 0.28 32.69 17.88
C HIS A 11 1.66 32.03 17.95
N ARG A 12 2.10 31.66 19.16
CA ARG A 12 3.39 31.00 19.37
C ARG A 12 3.40 29.54 18.92
N HIS A 13 2.28 28.84 19.06
CA HIS A 13 2.20 27.39 18.91
C HIS A 13 1.35 26.90 17.73
N LEU A 14 0.79 27.83 16.95
CA LEU A 14 0.25 27.52 15.63
C LEU A 14 1.41 27.37 14.65
N VAL A 15 1.55 26.17 14.08
CA VAL A 15 2.38 25.94 12.90
C VAL A 15 1.45 25.91 11.69
N ARG A 16 1.77 26.73 10.68
CA ARG A 16 1.08 26.73 9.39
C ARG A 16 2.08 26.48 8.28
N ASP A 17 1.85 25.41 7.53
CA ASP A 17 2.54 25.14 6.28
C ASP A 17 1.59 25.49 5.13
N GLU A 18 1.80 26.66 4.51
CA GLU A 18 0.96 27.11 3.41
C GLU A 18 1.15 26.27 2.14
N GLY A 19 2.33 25.68 1.94
CA GLY A 19 2.62 24.83 0.79
C GLY A 19 1.83 23.53 0.83
N LEU A 20 1.65 22.96 2.03
CA LEU A 20 0.86 21.75 2.25
C LEU A 20 -0.62 22.06 2.56
N GLY A 21 -0.99 23.32 2.76
CA GLY A 21 -2.32 23.69 3.25
C GLY A 21 -2.61 23.11 4.64
N PHE A 22 -1.57 22.85 5.44
CA PHE A 22 -1.65 22.16 6.72
C PHE A 22 -1.48 23.14 7.88
N SER A 23 -2.19 22.91 8.98
CA SER A 23 -2.01 23.69 10.21
C SER A 23 -2.13 22.79 11.44
N LEU A 24 -1.23 22.98 12.40
CA LEU A 24 -1.22 22.29 13.67
C LEU A 24 -1.24 23.33 14.80
N ASP A 25 -2.31 23.31 15.59
CA ASP A 25 -2.46 24.14 16.79
C ASP A 25 -2.37 23.26 18.04
N ILE A 26 -1.29 23.41 18.80
CA ILE A 26 -1.11 22.73 20.09
C ILE A 26 -1.36 23.66 21.28
N SER A 27 -1.79 24.90 21.08
CA SER A 27 -1.93 25.91 22.14
C SER A 27 -2.91 25.54 23.25
N ARG A 28 -3.81 24.58 22.99
CA ARG A 28 -4.80 24.06 23.94
C ARG A 28 -4.36 22.80 24.67
N MET A 29 -3.18 22.25 24.34
CA MET A 29 -2.62 21.12 25.08
C MET A 29 -2.03 21.57 26.41
N GLN A 30 -2.06 20.69 27.42
CA GLN A 30 -1.44 20.97 28.71
C GLN A 30 0.04 20.54 28.67
N PHE A 31 0.95 21.51 28.64
CA PHE A 31 2.39 21.29 28.73
C PHE A 31 3.09 22.46 29.43
N SER A 32 4.29 22.22 29.95
CA SER A 32 5.16 23.25 30.54
C SER A 32 5.68 24.21 29.47
N GLU A 33 5.84 25.50 29.80
CA GLU A 33 6.49 26.47 28.89
C GLU A 33 7.94 26.07 28.54
N THR A 34 8.58 25.23 29.35
CA THR A 34 9.94 24.70 29.14
C THR A 34 9.97 23.40 28.32
N LEU A 35 8.82 22.84 27.92
CA LEU A 35 8.73 21.50 27.32
C LEU A 35 9.75 21.26 26.20
N PHE A 36 9.87 22.21 25.27
CA PHE A 36 10.74 22.06 24.10
C PHE A 36 12.22 22.21 24.42
N ASP A 37 12.56 23.00 25.44
CA ASP A 37 13.93 23.11 25.93
C ASP A 37 14.33 21.81 26.65
N ASP A 38 13.41 21.29 27.47
CA ASP A 38 13.59 20.03 28.21
C ASP A 38 13.74 18.83 27.26
N LEU A 39 13.01 18.81 26.14
CA LEU A 39 13.08 17.77 25.10
C LEU A 39 14.17 18.01 24.04
N GLY A 40 14.94 19.11 24.13
CA GLY A 40 15.95 19.48 23.15
C GLY A 40 16.92 18.33 22.79
N PRO A 41 17.52 17.63 23.78
CA PRO A 41 18.41 16.50 23.52
C PRO A 41 17.73 15.34 22.77
N GLU A 42 16.51 14.97 23.15
CA GLU A 42 15.73 13.89 22.52
C GLU A 42 15.33 14.25 21.10
N ILE A 43 14.94 15.51 20.86
CA ILE A 43 14.64 16.02 19.51
C ILE A 43 15.89 15.96 18.64
N ALA A 44 17.04 16.41 19.14
CA ALA A 44 18.30 16.34 18.41
C ALA A 44 18.69 14.89 18.07
N ARG A 45 18.50 13.96 19.01
CA ARG A 45 18.70 12.53 18.77
C ARG A 45 17.73 12.02 17.69
N ALA A 46 16.44 12.32 17.78
CA ALA A 46 15.45 11.89 16.79
C ALA A 46 15.80 12.34 15.36
N TRP A 47 16.34 13.56 15.19
CA TRP A 47 16.82 14.02 13.88
C TRP A 47 18.07 13.27 13.39
N SER A 48 18.99 12.92 14.29
CA SER A 48 20.15 12.09 13.96
C SER A 48 19.71 10.68 13.54
N ASP A 49 18.82 10.07 14.30
CA ASP A 49 18.27 8.74 14.04
C ASP A 49 17.51 8.74 12.69
N LEU A 50 16.71 9.76 12.41
CA LEU A 50 16.02 9.91 11.12
C LEU A 50 17.00 9.92 9.94
N ARG A 51 18.11 10.67 10.03
CA ARG A 51 19.12 10.71 8.97
C ARG A 51 19.80 9.35 8.78
N ALA A 52 20.04 8.61 9.86
CA ALA A 52 20.62 7.27 9.79
C ALA A 52 19.66 6.27 9.15
N LEU A 53 18.36 6.33 9.52
CA LEU A 53 17.29 5.59 8.86
C LEU A 53 17.23 5.92 7.36
N GLU A 54 17.24 7.21 7.00
CA GLU A 54 17.19 7.66 5.61
C GLU A 54 18.39 7.19 4.79
N ALA A 55 19.56 7.10 5.41
CA ALA A 55 20.78 6.54 4.82
C ALA A 55 20.77 5.00 4.70
N GLY A 56 19.72 4.34 5.18
CA GLY A 56 19.53 2.89 5.05
C GLY A 56 20.13 2.08 6.19
N GLU A 57 20.17 2.62 7.41
CA GLU A 57 20.54 1.83 8.59
C GLU A 57 19.54 0.66 8.83
N ILE A 58 20.04 -0.43 9.41
CA ILE A 58 19.22 -1.54 9.87
C ILE A 58 18.43 -1.11 11.10
N ALA A 59 17.20 -0.68 10.87
CA ALA A 59 16.27 -0.23 11.89
C ALA A 59 15.50 -1.37 12.56
N ASN A 60 15.35 -2.50 11.86
CA ASN A 60 14.70 -3.70 12.36
C ASN A 60 15.77 -4.79 12.56
N PRO A 61 16.44 -4.82 13.73
CA PRO A 61 17.52 -5.77 13.99
C PRO A 61 17.03 -7.22 14.08
N ASP A 62 15.79 -7.45 14.52
CA ASP A 62 15.21 -8.79 14.65
C ASP A 62 15.05 -9.47 13.29
N GLU A 63 14.75 -8.70 12.24
CA GLU A 63 14.65 -9.19 10.87
C GLU A 63 15.87 -8.84 10.00
N GLY A 64 16.84 -8.10 10.53
CA GLY A 64 18.00 -7.61 9.78
C GLY A 64 17.64 -6.71 8.60
N ARG A 65 16.58 -5.88 8.74
CA ARG A 65 16.00 -5.09 7.64
C ARG A 65 16.10 -3.58 7.86
N GLN A 66 16.21 -2.87 6.74
CA GLN A 66 15.97 -1.43 6.65
C GLN A 66 14.47 -1.13 6.75
N VAL A 67 14.13 0.14 6.98
CA VAL A 67 12.73 0.63 6.95
C VAL A 67 12.67 1.80 5.98
N GLY A 68 12.17 1.57 4.77
CA GLY A 68 12.35 2.50 3.64
C GLY A 68 11.08 3.13 3.07
N HIS A 69 9.92 3.02 3.73
CA HIS A 69 8.64 3.45 3.16
C HIS A 69 8.58 4.93 2.72
N TYR A 70 9.38 5.82 3.31
CA TYR A 70 9.49 7.22 2.89
C TYR A 70 10.28 7.38 1.58
N TRP A 71 11.19 6.46 1.24
CA TRP A 71 11.83 6.40 -0.08
C TRP A 71 10.80 6.23 -1.19
N LEU A 72 9.72 5.47 -0.94
CA LEU A 72 8.60 5.32 -1.89
C LEU A 72 7.89 6.63 -2.21
N ARG A 73 8.08 7.69 -1.43
CA ARG A 73 7.50 9.03 -1.65
C ARG A 73 8.55 10.02 -2.13
N THR A 74 9.79 9.88 -1.65
CA THR A 74 10.94 10.71 -2.04
C THR A 74 12.12 9.83 -2.45
N PRO A 75 12.16 9.29 -3.68
CA PRO A 75 13.20 8.35 -4.07
C PRO A 75 14.61 8.96 -4.10
N SER A 76 14.72 10.29 -4.22
CA SER A 76 16.00 11.00 -4.26
C SER A 76 16.81 10.92 -2.96
N ILE A 77 16.20 10.51 -1.84
CA ILE A 77 16.89 10.28 -0.56
C ILE A 77 17.16 8.80 -0.29
N ALA A 78 16.78 7.90 -1.21
CA ALA A 78 17.03 6.48 -1.08
C ALA A 78 18.47 6.13 -1.48
N PRO A 79 19.02 4.99 -1.00
CA PRO A 79 20.19 4.38 -1.63
C PRO A 79 19.97 4.23 -3.14
N ALA A 80 21.02 4.43 -3.94
CA ALA A 80 20.88 4.54 -5.40
C ALA A 80 20.16 3.35 -6.05
N ALA A 81 20.46 2.12 -5.63
CA ALA A 81 19.81 0.92 -6.14
C ALA A 81 18.31 0.86 -5.80
N ASP A 82 17.92 1.30 -4.61
CA ASP A 82 16.51 1.38 -4.21
C ASP A 82 15.79 2.50 -4.96
N ALA A 83 16.43 3.66 -5.15
CA ALA A 83 15.86 4.75 -5.94
C ALA A 83 15.54 4.31 -7.39
N GLU A 84 16.48 3.63 -8.05
CA GLU A 84 16.29 3.07 -9.39
C GLU A 84 15.19 2.00 -9.43
N TRP A 85 15.13 1.12 -8.41
CA TRP A 85 14.07 0.12 -8.29
C TRP A 85 12.69 0.79 -8.13
N ILE A 86 12.57 1.80 -7.27
CA ILE A 86 11.33 2.53 -7.02
C ILE A 86 10.81 3.20 -8.29
N GLU A 87 11.67 3.92 -9.01
CA GLU A 87 11.26 4.62 -10.24
C GLU A 87 10.82 3.64 -11.33
N ARG A 88 11.51 2.50 -11.48
CA ARG A 88 11.09 1.45 -12.41
C ARG A 88 9.71 0.90 -12.06
N VAL A 89 9.50 0.46 -10.82
CA VAL A 89 8.21 -0.13 -10.39
C VAL A 89 7.08 0.89 -10.49
N ARG A 90 7.33 2.17 -10.15
CA ARG A 90 6.36 3.26 -10.35
C ARG A 90 5.96 3.42 -11.81
N LEU A 91 6.92 3.40 -12.73
CA LEU A 91 6.65 3.49 -14.17
C LEU A 91 5.83 2.29 -14.67
N GLU A 92 6.17 1.09 -14.23
CA GLU A 92 5.43 -0.15 -14.57
C GLU A 92 3.98 -0.10 -14.09
N ILE A 93 3.74 0.28 -12.83
CA ILE A 93 2.40 0.42 -12.25
C ILE A 93 1.59 1.49 -13.00
N ASN A 94 2.20 2.66 -13.23
CA ASN A 94 1.52 3.77 -13.91
C ASN A 94 1.18 3.44 -15.37
N ASP A 95 2.09 2.80 -16.10
CA ASP A 95 1.83 2.36 -17.48
C ASP A 95 0.71 1.32 -17.52
N PHE A 96 0.76 0.30 -16.64
CA PHE A 96 -0.27 -0.72 -16.57
C PHE A 96 -1.65 -0.13 -16.24
N ALA A 97 -1.74 0.72 -15.21
CA ALA A 97 -2.99 1.38 -14.84
C ALA A 97 -3.53 2.25 -16.00
N ALA A 98 -2.65 2.98 -16.69
CA ALA A 98 -3.06 3.80 -17.82
C ALA A 98 -3.55 2.95 -19.00
N LYS A 99 -2.95 1.77 -19.26
CA LYS A 99 -3.42 0.82 -20.28
C LYS A 99 -4.79 0.23 -19.96
N ILE A 100 -5.07 -0.06 -18.69
CA ILE A 100 -6.40 -0.49 -18.23
C ILE A 100 -7.43 0.61 -18.51
N HIS A 101 -7.14 1.85 -18.09
CA HIS A 101 -8.06 2.98 -18.29
C HIS A 101 -8.30 3.33 -19.77
N ARG A 102 -7.30 3.12 -20.64
CA ARG A 102 -7.44 3.33 -22.09
C ARG A 102 -8.09 2.15 -22.82
N GLY A 103 -8.36 1.03 -22.13
CA GLY A 103 -8.89 -0.18 -22.75
C GLY A 103 -7.90 -0.88 -23.69
N GLU A 104 -6.60 -0.70 -23.48
CA GLU A 104 -5.55 -1.46 -24.19
C GLU A 104 -5.35 -2.85 -23.57
N ILE A 105 -5.51 -2.94 -22.24
CA ILE A 105 -5.65 -4.20 -21.52
C ILE A 105 -7.12 -4.32 -21.14
N VAL A 106 -7.77 -5.35 -21.68
CA VAL A 106 -9.21 -5.61 -21.54
C VAL A 106 -9.44 -6.96 -20.89
N ALA A 107 -10.65 -7.17 -20.37
CA ALA A 107 -11.06 -8.48 -19.88
C ALA A 107 -11.18 -9.49 -21.03
N PRO A 108 -11.18 -10.81 -20.75
CA PRO A 108 -11.21 -11.85 -21.79
C PRO A 108 -12.42 -11.80 -22.74
N ASN A 109 -13.52 -11.17 -22.33
CA ASN A 109 -14.69 -10.94 -23.17
C ASN A 109 -14.53 -9.77 -24.17
N GLY A 110 -13.38 -9.08 -24.15
CA GLY A 110 -13.07 -7.93 -25.01
C GLY A 110 -13.58 -6.58 -24.48
N HIS A 111 -14.23 -6.55 -23.32
CA HIS A 111 -14.69 -5.31 -22.69
C HIS A 111 -13.64 -4.74 -21.73
N SER A 112 -13.69 -3.43 -21.50
CA SER A 112 -12.88 -2.77 -20.47
C SER A 112 -13.25 -3.30 -19.08
N PHE A 113 -12.27 -3.36 -18.19
CA PHE A 113 -12.52 -3.63 -16.78
C PHE A 113 -13.38 -2.53 -16.17
N ARG A 114 -14.48 -2.92 -15.52
CA ARG A 114 -15.38 -2.01 -14.77
C ARG A 114 -15.24 -2.18 -13.26
N HIS A 115 -14.65 -3.28 -12.82
CA HIS A 115 -14.46 -3.59 -11.41
C HIS A 115 -13.01 -3.92 -11.12
N VAL A 116 -12.56 -3.59 -9.92
CA VAL A 116 -11.35 -4.11 -9.31
C VAL A 116 -11.74 -4.79 -8.01
N LEU A 117 -11.33 -6.04 -7.84
CA LEU A 117 -11.44 -6.77 -6.59
C LEU A 117 -10.05 -6.87 -5.96
N LEU A 118 -9.82 -6.12 -4.88
CA LEU A 118 -8.59 -6.19 -4.12
C LEU A 118 -8.73 -7.26 -3.02
N VAL A 119 -7.84 -8.24 -3.04
CA VAL A 119 -7.77 -9.32 -2.06
C VAL A 119 -6.51 -9.16 -1.23
N GLY A 120 -6.66 -8.88 0.06
CA GLY A 120 -5.54 -8.60 0.96
C GLY A 120 -6.04 -8.25 2.36
N ILE A 121 -5.25 -8.50 3.40
CA ILE A 121 -5.63 -8.17 4.79
C ILE A 121 -4.66 -7.16 5.43
N GLY A 122 -5.17 -6.37 6.37
CA GLY A 122 -4.38 -5.41 7.15
C GLY A 122 -3.71 -4.39 6.24
N GLY A 123 -2.38 -4.31 6.29
CA GLY A 123 -1.60 -3.40 5.45
C GLY A 123 -1.87 -3.52 3.95
N SER A 124 -2.13 -4.76 3.49
CA SER A 124 -2.40 -5.06 2.09
C SER A 124 -3.76 -4.55 1.59
N ALA A 125 -4.66 -4.06 2.45
CA ALA A 125 -5.98 -3.58 2.04
C ALA A 125 -6.42 -2.27 2.70
N LEU A 126 -6.09 -2.03 3.97
CA LEU A 126 -6.56 -0.85 4.71
C LEU A 126 -6.07 0.47 4.11
N GLY A 127 -4.82 0.51 3.61
CA GLY A 127 -4.28 1.68 2.91
C GLY A 127 -5.08 2.01 1.64
N PRO A 128 -5.19 1.05 0.69
CA PRO A 128 -6.04 1.21 -0.49
C PRO A 128 -7.51 1.56 -0.18
N GLN A 129 -8.11 0.94 0.84
CA GLN A 129 -9.47 1.24 1.29
C GLN A 129 -9.60 2.70 1.75
N LEU A 130 -8.70 3.16 2.63
CA LEU A 130 -8.71 4.54 3.14
C LEU A 130 -8.50 5.56 2.02
N VAL A 131 -7.54 5.32 1.12
CA VAL A 131 -7.26 6.23 0.00
C VAL A 131 -8.44 6.28 -0.98
N SER A 132 -9.07 5.15 -1.25
CA SER A 132 -10.30 5.10 -2.04
C SER A 132 -11.41 5.90 -1.38
N ASP A 133 -11.73 5.66 -0.11
CA ASP A 133 -12.79 6.37 0.60
C ASP A 133 -12.55 7.89 0.64
N ALA A 134 -11.32 8.31 0.90
CA ALA A 134 -10.96 9.71 1.04
C ALA A 134 -10.88 10.48 -0.29
N LEU A 135 -10.43 9.85 -1.38
CA LEU A 135 -10.08 10.55 -2.63
C LEU A 135 -10.99 10.21 -3.81
N ARG A 136 -11.75 9.11 -3.77
CA ARG A 136 -12.57 8.68 -4.90
C ARG A 136 -13.66 9.72 -5.19
N GLN A 137 -13.76 10.09 -6.47
CA GLN A 137 -14.75 11.05 -6.94
C GLN A 137 -16.00 10.33 -7.47
N PRO A 138 -17.19 10.93 -7.37
CA PRO A 138 -18.38 10.44 -8.05
C PRO A 138 -18.15 10.26 -9.55
N GLY A 139 -18.60 9.13 -10.10
CA GLY A 139 -18.42 8.83 -11.53
C GLY A 139 -17.04 8.27 -11.91
N ALA A 140 -16.23 7.85 -10.95
CA ALA A 140 -15.02 7.07 -11.24
C ALA A 140 -15.35 5.85 -12.13
N PRO A 141 -14.57 5.58 -13.19
CA PRO A 141 -14.93 4.61 -14.23
C PRO A 141 -14.82 3.14 -13.80
N ILE A 142 -14.18 2.88 -12.66
CA ILE A 142 -13.93 1.53 -12.13
C ILE A 142 -14.41 1.49 -10.68
N ASP A 143 -15.20 0.47 -10.36
CA ASP A 143 -15.66 0.17 -9.01
C ASP A 143 -14.65 -0.67 -8.24
N LEU A 144 -14.32 -0.23 -7.03
CA LEU A 144 -13.40 -0.94 -6.14
C LEU A 144 -14.18 -1.78 -5.12
N HIS A 145 -13.78 -3.05 -5.01
CA HIS A 145 -14.30 -4.03 -4.07
C HIS A 145 -13.13 -4.62 -3.28
N PHE A 146 -13.38 -5.04 -2.04
CA PHE A 146 -12.32 -5.49 -1.13
C PHE A 146 -12.70 -6.80 -0.45
N LEU A 147 -11.75 -7.74 -0.39
CA LEU A 147 -11.76 -8.90 0.48
C LEU A 147 -10.61 -8.77 1.48
N ASP A 148 -10.93 -8.29 2.68
CA ASP A 148 -9.96 -8.02 3.75
C ASP A 148 -10.17 -8.85 5.02
N ASN A 149 -11.11 -9.79 4.96
CA ASN A 149 -11.44 -10.70 6.05
C ASN A 149 -11.56 -12.13 5.49
N THR A 150 -11.46 -13.13 6.36
CA THR A 150 -11.61 -14.55 6.01
C THR A 150 -13.02 -15.10 6.28
N ASP A 151 -13.94 -14.27 6.80
CA ASP A 151 -15.33 -14.65 7.02
C ASP A 151 -16.01 -15.02 5.68
N PRO A 152 -16.43 -16.29 5.49
CA PRO A 152 -17.07 -16.73 4.24
C PRO A 152 -18.30 -15.91 3.87
N ALA A 153 -19.11 -15.46 4.83
CA ALA A 153 -20.31 -14.69 4.54
C ALA A 153 -19.99 -13.31 3.95
N GLY A 154 -18.87 -12.70 4.35
CA GLY A 154 -18.37 -11.46 3.79
C GLY A 154 -17.87 -11.65 2.36
N ILE A 155 -17.08 -12.71 2.13
CA ILE A 155 -16.59 -13.08 0.80
C ILE A 155 -17.76 -13.35 -0.15
N ASP A 156 -18.71 -14.20 0.25
CA ASP A 156 -19.89 -14.55 -0.54
C ASP A 156 -20.70 -13.33 -0.93
N ARG A 157 -20.85 -12.35 -0.01
CA ARG A 157 -21.57 -11.11 -0.29
C ARG A 157 -20.88 -10.31 -1.40
N VAL A 158 -19.57 -10.09 -1.29
CA VAL A 158 -18.82 -9.31 -2.29
C VAL A 158 -18.83 -10.00 -3.65
N LEU A 159 -18.66 -11.33 -3.68
CA LEU A 159 -18.71 -12.11 -4.92
C LEU A 159 -20.12 -12.14 -5.54
N ALA A 160 -21.17 -12.20 -4.71
CA ALA A 160 -22.56 -12.11 -5.17
C ALA A 160 -22.90 -10.72 -5.71
N ASP A 161 -22.41 -9.65 -5.07
CA ASP A 161 -22.58 -8.27 -5.53
C ASP A 161 -21.88 -8.03 -6.88
N LEU A 162 -20.72 -8.66 -7.12
CA LEU A 162 -20.06 -8.65 -8.42
C LEU A 162 -20.85 -9.43 -9.49
N GLY A 163 -21.38 -10.62 -9.15
CA GLY A 163 -22.24 -11.41 -10.03
C GLY A 163 -21.66 -11.61 -11.43
N ASP A 164 -22.44 -11.30 -12.47
CA ASP A 164 -21.98 -11.39 -13.88
C ASP A 164 -20.86 -10.37 -14.20
N GLY A 165 -20.69 -9.35 -13.36
CA GLY A 165 -19.59 -8.38 -13.43
C GLY A 165 -18.20 -9.02 -13.23
N LEU A 166 -18.11 -10.24 -12.69
CA LEU A 166 -16.86 -11.00 -12.60
C LEU A 166 -16.12 -11.10 -13.95
N ALA A 167 -16.86 -11.17 -15.07
CA ALA A 167 -16.28 -11.21 -16.41
C ALA A 167 -15.51 -9.94 -16.80
N GLU A 168 -15.69 -8.84 -16.05
CA GLU A 168 -15.09 -7.52 -16.27
C GLU A 168 -14.41 -6.99 -14.99
N THR A 169 -14.03 -7.89 -14.08
CA THR A 169 -13.32 -7.62 -12.83
C THR A 169 -11.82 -7.90 -12.97
N LEU A 170 -10.98 -6.93 -12.64
CA LEU A 170 -9.55 -7.12 -12.43
C LEU A 170 -9.30 -7.49 -10.96
N VAL A 171 -8.70 -8.64 -10.69
CA VAL A 171 -8.38 -9.09 -9.34
C VAL A 171 -6.95 -8.69 -8.99
N ILE A 172 -6.77 -7.97 -7.88
CA ILE A 172 -5.44 -7.61 -7.36
C ILE A 172 -5.24 -8.36 -6.05
N VAL A 173 -4.33 -9.34 -6.04
CA VAL A 173 -3.99 -10.10 -4.84
C VAL A 173 -2.72 -9.52 -4.22
N THR A 174 -2.81 -9.04 -2.98
CA THR A 174 -1.72 -8.33 -2.29
C THR A 174 -1.27 -9.09 -1.05
N SER A 175 -0.10 -9.71 -1.12
CA SER A 175 0.54 -10.37 0.02
C SER A 175 2.04 -10.44 -0.18
N LYS A 176 2.81 -9.99 0.82
CA LYS A 176 4.28 -9.98 0.77
C LYS A 176 4.88 -11.36 0.48
N SER A 177 4.40 -12.38 1.20
CA SER A 177 4.88 -13.76 1.08
C SER A 177 3.94 -14.67 0.30
N GLY A 178 2.69 -14.26 0.06
CA GLY A 178 1.62 -15.15 -0.40
C GLY A 178 1.17 -16.19 0.62
N GLY A 179 1.78 -16.22 1.82
CA GLY A 179 1.46 -17.17 2.88
C GLY A 179 0.38 -16.69 3.85
N THR A 180 -0.08 -15.44 3.72
CA THR A 180 -1.12 -14.86 4.58
C THR A 180 -2.43 -15.64 4.41
N PRO A 181 -2.92 -16.37 5.44
CA PRO A 181 -4.07 -17.26 5.29
C PRO A 181 -5.32 -16.57 4.76
N GLU A 182 -5.62 -15.37 5.24
CA GLU A 182 -6.82 -14.62 4.89
C GLU A 182 -6.78 -14.18 3.41
N THR A 183 -5.68 -13.56 2.96
CA THR A 183 -5.48 -13.23 1.54
C THR A 183 -5.52 -14.48 0.66
N ARG A 184 -4.88 -15.57 1.10
CA ARG A 184 -4.86 -16.84 0.35
C ARG A 184 -6.26 -17.43 0.22
N ASN A 185 -7.04 -17.45 1.29
CA ASN A 185 -8.40 -17.95 1.28
C ASN A 185 -9.29 -17.09 0.37
N GLY A 186 -9.24 -15.77 0.50
CA GLY A 186 -9.99 -14.86 -0.39
C GLY A 186 -9.62 -15.06 -1.87
N MET A 187 -8.34 -15.30 -2.17
CA MET A 187 -7.89 -15.61 -3.53
C MET A 187 -8.47 -16.94 -4.02
N LEU A 188 -8.41 -18.00 -3.23
CA LEU A 188 -8.94 -19.33 -3.60
C LEU A 188 -10.45 -19.32 -3.80
N GLU A 189 -11.20 -18.61 -2.96
CA GLU A 189 -12.65 -18.44 -3.13
C GLU A 189 -12.98 -17.62 -4.38
N THR A 190 -12.18 -16.58 -4.68
CA THR A 190 -12.31 -15.82 -5.93
C THR A 190 -12.02 -16.69 -7.16
N GLU A 191 -10.95 -17.48 -7.14
CA GLU A 191 -10.63 -18.44 -8.20
C GLU A 191 -11.77 -19.45 -8.41
N ALA A 192 -12.35 -19.97 -7.32
CA ALA A 192 -13.49 -20.88 -7.39
C ALA A 192 -14.73 -20.23 -8.01
N ALA A 193 -15.00 -18.96 -7.67
CA ALA A 193 -16.09 -18.19 -8.28
C ALA A 193 -15.87 -17.93 -9.78
N PHE A 194 -14.64 -17.57 -10.17
CA PHE A 194 -14.26 -17.43 -11.58
C PHE A 194 -14.43 -18.74 -12.35
N ALA A 195 -13.94 -19.85 -11.81
CA ALA A 195 -14.08 -21.17 -12.43
C ALA A 195 -15.56 -21.58 -12.59
N LYS A 196 -16.39 -21.31 -11.58
CA LYS A 196 -17.85 -21.56 -11.63
C LYS A 196 -18.54 -20.71 -12.72
N ALA A 197 -18.05 -19.50 -12.98
CA ALA A 197 -18.51 -18.63 -14.05
C ALA A 197 -17.88 -18.96 -15.43
N GLY A 198 -16.98 -19.94 -15.51
CA GLY A 198 -16.27 -20.28 -16.74
C GLY A 198 -15.19 -19.28 -17.15
N LEU A 199 -14.68 -18.50 -16.20
CA LEU A 199 -13.65 -17.46 -16.41
C LEU A 199 -12.25 -18.00 -16.08
N ASP A 200 -11.26 -17.52 -16.84
CA ASP A 200 -9.85 -17.85 -16.65
C ASP A 200 -9.18 -16.82 -15.72
N PHE A 201 -9.16 -17.11 -14.41
CA PHE A 201 -8.69 -16.19 -13.36
C PHE A 201 -7.33 -15.53 -13.65
N PRO A 202 -6.26 -16.26 -14.04
CA PRO A 202 -4.98 -15.66 -14.42
C PRO A 202 -5.07 -14.54 -15.47
N LYS A 203 -6.04 -14.58 -16.40
CA LYS A 203 -6.24 -13.55 -17.42
C LYS A 203 -6.89 -12.27 -16.90
N GLN A 204 -7.23 -12.25 -15.62
CA GLN A 204 -7.84 -11.12 -14.94
C GLN A 204 -7.14 -10.83 -13.60
N ALA A 205 -5.99 -11.46 -13.31
CA ALA A 205 -5.34 -11.37 -12.01
C ALA A 205 -3.98 -10.65 -12.09
N VAL A 206 -3.67 -9.89 -11.04
CA VAL A 206 -2.41 -9.18 -10.80
C VAL A 206 -1.94 -9.50 -9.38
N ALA A 207 -0.64 -9.72 -9.20
CA ALA A 207 -0.04 -9.93 -7.89
C ALA A 207 0.75 -8.71 -7.44
N ILE A 208 0.59 -8.30 -6.18
CA ILE A 208 1.48 -7.37 -5.48
C ILE A 208 2.18 -8.16 -4.36
N THR A 209 3.46 -8.43 -4.54
CA THR A 209 4.20 -9.39 -3.70
C THR A 209 5.70 -9.15 -3.73
N SER A 210 6.45 -9.62 -2.73
CA SER A 210 7.90 -9.69 -2.84
C SER A 210 8.32 -10.76 -3.85
N PRO A 211 9.44 -10.56 -4.58
CA PRO A 211 9.96 -11.55 -5.51
C PRO A 211 10.54 -12.76 -4.77
N THR A 212 10.45 -13.93 -5.41
CA THR A 212 11.17 -15.12 -4.92
C THR A 212 12.67 -14.99 -5.22
N ARG A 213 13.48 -15.04 -4.16
CA ARG A 213 14.94 -15.02 -4.17
C ARG A 213 15.47 -16.32 -3.60
N THR A 214 16.03 -17.17 -4.44
CA THR A 214 16.61 -18.47 -4.04
C THR A 214 18.06 -18.37 -3.60
N GLU A 215 18.74 -17.25 -3.90
CA GLU A 215 20.17 -17.03 -3.64
C GLU A 215 20.42 -15.63 -3.04
N GLY A 216 21.60 -15.44 -2.46
CA GLY A 216 22.03 -14.19 -1.83
C GLY A 216 21.87 -14.16 -0.31
N PRO A 217 22.16 -13.01 0.32
CA PRO A 217 22.29 -12.91 1.78
C PRO A 217 20.97 -13.04 2.55
N SER A 218 19.83 -12.92 1.87
CA SER A 218 18.49 -13.03 2.45
C SER A 218 17.56 -13.72 1.44
N PRO A 219 17.63 -15.06 1.31
CA PRO A 219 16.73 -15.81 0.46
C PRO A 219 15.29 -15.68 1.00
N PHE A 220 14.35 -15.51 0.10
CA PHE A 220 12.95 -15.32 0.42
C PHE A 220 12.10 -16.00 -0.64
N ARG A 221 11.11 -16.78 -0.24
CA ARG A 221 10.18 -17.41 -1.18
C ARG A 221 8.80 -16.79 -1.02
N SER A 222 8.27 -16.23 -2.10
CA SER A 222 6.87 -15.84 -2.16
C SER A 222 6.06 -16.91 -2.89
N VAL A 223 5.10 -17.48 -2.20
CA VAL A 223 4.14 -18.44 -2.77
C VAL A 223 3.27 -17.76 -3.82
N LEU A 224 2.91 -16.48 -3.62
CA LEU A 224 2.10 -15.73 -4.56
C LEU A 224 2.89 -15.37 -5.82
N TYR A 225 4.17 -15.00 -5.68
CA TYR A 225 5.04 -14.75 -6.82
C TYR A 225 5.20 -16.00 -7.69
N ASP A 226 5.58 -17.12 -7.07
CA ASP A 226 5.75 -18.39 -7.77
C ASP A 226 4.47 -18.79 -8.53
N ARG A 227 3.30 -18.68 -7.85
CA ARG A 227 2.00 -18.99 -8.44
C ARG A 227 1.65 -18.06 -9.61
N ALA A 228 1.87 -16.76 -9.47
CA ALA A 228 1.54 -15.79 -10.50
C ALA A 228 2.40 -15.97 -11.76
N VAL A 229 3.68 -16.33 -11.59
CA VAL A 229 4.58 -16.69 -12.69
C VAL A 229 4.13 -17.99 -13.35
N GLU A 230 3.91 -19.05 -12.57
CA GLU A 230 3.54 -20.38 -13.08
C GLU A 230 2.22 -20.34 -13.86
N ALA A 231 1.23 -19.62 -13.34
CA ALA A 231 -0.10 -19.50 -13.94
C ALA A 231 -0.18 -18.39 -15.02
N GLY A 232 0.86 -17.59 -15.21
CA GLY A 232 0.90 -16.53 -16.23
C GLY A 232 -0.14 -15.42 -16.00
N TRP A 233 -0.14 -14.84 -14.80
CA TRP A 233 -1.00 -13.70 -14.44
C TRP A 233 -0.66 -12.46 -15.29
N LEU A 234 -1.59 -11.50 -15.38
CA LEU A 234 -1.44 -10.31 -16.22
C LEU A 234 -0.19 -9.47 -15.88
N ALA A 235 0.09 -9.34 -14.59
CA ALA A 235 1.26 -8.62 -14.09
C ALA A 235 1.62 -9.05 -12.67
N ILE A 236 2.88 -8.80 -12.31
CA ILE A 236 3.39 -8.91 -10.95
C ILE A 236 4.10 -7.59 -10.63
N PHE A 237 3.66 -6.90 -9.58
CA PHE A 237 4.33 -5.71 -9.07
C PHE A 237 5.08 -6.06 -7.80
N GLU A 238 6.40 -5.86 -7.85
CA GLU A 238 7.29 -6.26 -6.77
C GLU A 238 7.16 -5.35 -5.54
N MET A 239 7.26 -5.96 -4.36
CA MET A 239 7.37 -5.25 -3.09
C MET A 239 8.70 -5.58 -2.41
N ALA A 240 9.53 -4.56 -2.17
CA ALA A 240 10.80 -4.72 -1.45
C ALA A 240 10.60 -5.18 0.01
N ASP A 241 11.62 -5.80 0.59
CA ASP A 241 11.56 -6.36 1.94
C ASP A 241 11.58 -5.30 3.05
N TRP A 242 12.16 -4.13 2.80
CA TRP A 242 12.14 -2.97 3.69
C TRP A 242 10.79 -2.22 3.70
N ILE A 243 9.83 -2.63 2.85
CA ILE A 243 8.45 -2.16 2.89
C ILE A 243 7.69 -2.96 3.96
N GLY A 244 7.36 -2.29 5.05
CA GLY A 244 6.50 -2.84 6.10
C GLY A 244 5.03 -2.78 5.71
N GLY A 245 4.24 -3.81 6.04
CA GLY A 245 2.85 -3.90 5.57
C GLY A 245 1.97 -2.72 6.02
N ARG A 246 2.12 -2.20 7.25
CA ARG A 246 1.34 -1.03 7.70
C ARG A 246 1.78 0.31 7.08
N THR A 247 2.82 0.30 6.27
CA THR A 247 3.41 1.47 5.60
C THR A 247 3.57 1.28 4.10
N SER A 248 3.00 0.20 3.54
CA SER A 248 3.01 -0.12 2.11
C SER A 248 2.00 0.68 1.33
#